data_AF-A0A2N0NEL5-F1
#
_entry.id   AF-A0A2N0NEL5-F1
#
_cell.length_a   1.000
_cell.length_b   1.000
_cell.length_c   1.000
_cell.angle_alpha   90.00
_cell.angle_beta   90.00
_cell.angle_gamma   90.00
#
_symmetry.space_group_name_H-M   'P 1'
#
loop_
_entity.id
_entity.type
_entity.pdbx_description
1 polymer ?
#
loop_
_entity_poly.entity_id
_entity_poly.type
_entity_poly.pdbx_seq_one_letter_code
_entity_poly.pdbx_strand_id
1 'polypeptide(L)'
;MGDLNNHYDSFLKRKQKGQQIRSKHRIFEYLENILMFNTTNLLFDISETNSRYTFHGNGNNKATSLKIDYIWTSHFLALQLNNQKLYRPNDIKTDHLMILNQFFAQEIVGLKQLAKLKQQRRWKMIYAYDEMTDEDWLTYKNETT
;
A
#
# COMPACT_ATOMS: atom_id res chain seq x y z
N MET A 1 0.20 -7.52 -4.15
CA MET A 1 -1.06 -7.67 -4.91
C MET A 1 -1.13 -9.08 -5.47
N GLY A 2 -2.33 -9.61 -5.68
CA GLY A 2 -2.54 -10.91 -6.32
C GLY A 2 -3.45 -11.84 -5.52
N ASP A 3 -3.48 -13.10 -5.93
CA ASP A 3 -4.21 -14.17 -5.26
C ASP A 3 -3.47 -14.59 -3.99
N LEU A 4 -4.11 -14.39 -2.84
CA LEU A 4 -3.60 -14.83 -1.54
C LEU A 4 -4.20 -16.17 -1.09
N ASN A 5 -5.13 -16.71 -1.88
CA ASN A 5 -5.88 -17.95 -1.61
C ASN A 5 -6.40 -18.03 -0.16
N ASN A 6 -6.84 -16.89 0.37
CA ASN A 6 -7.24 -16.75 1.76
C ASN A 6 -8.26 -15.63 1.97
N HIS A 7 -9.02 -15.71 3.05
CA HIS A 7 -10.12 -14.80 3.35
C HIS A 7 -9.74 -13.80 4.44
N TYR A 8 -9.61 -12.54 4.05
CA TYR A 8 -9.33 -11.45 4.97
C TYR A 8 -10.42 -11.31 6.05
N ASP A 9 -11.69 -11.52 5.70
CA ASP A 9 -12.80 -11.42 6.66
C ASP A 9 -12.73 -12.49 7.75
N SER A 10 -12.21 -13.68 7.41
CA SER A 10 -11.95 -14.73 8.40
C SER A 10 -10.82 -14.34 9.37
N PHE A 11 -9.83 -13.60 8.89
CA PHE A 11 -8.79 -13.02 9.74
C PHE A 11 -9.37 -11.95 10.66
N LEU A 12 -10.12 -10.98 10.11
CA LEU A 12 -10.75 -9.89 10.87
C LEU A 12 -11.66 -10.41 11.99
N LYS A 13 -12.55 -11.38 11.69
CA LYS A 13 -13.43 -12.00 12.69
C LYS A 13 -12.67 -12.62 13.86
N ARG A 14 -11.52 -13.24 13.59
CA ARG A 14 -10.70 -13.88 14.63
C ARG A 14 -9.97 -12.83 15.46
N LYS A 15 -9.44 -11.80 14.81
CA LYS A 15 -8.82 -10.64 15.47
C LYS A 15 -9.82 -9.92 16.39
N GLN A 16 -11.04 -9.65 15.92
CA GLN A 16 -12.11 -9.03 16.72
C GLN A 16 -12.51 -9.87 17.94
N LYS A 17 -12.52 -11.20 17.81
CA LYS A 17 -12.81 -12.12 18.92
C LYS A 17 -11.62 -12.37 19.85
N GLY A 18 -10.47 -11.71 19.63
CA GLY A 18 -9.24 -11.95 20.40
C GLY A 18 -8.66 -13.36 20.26
N GLN A 19 -9.01 -14.08 19.19
CA GLN A 19 -8.55 -15.44 18.96
C GLN A 19 -7.14 -15.45 18.35
N GLN A 20 -6.30 -16.42 18.76
CA GLN A 20 -4.97 -16.63 18.20
C GLN A 20 -5.03 -16.73 16.67
N ILE A 21 -4.29 -15.89 15.95
CA ILE A 21 -4.24 -15.86 14.48
C ILE A 21 -3.64 -17.17 13.92
N ARG A 22 -4.34 -17.78 12.96
CA ARG A 22 -3.88 -19.01 12.28
C ARG A 22 -2.70 -18.68 11.36
N SER A 23 -1.78 -19.62 11.20
CA SER A 23 -0.61 -19.52 10.32
C SER A 23 -0.96 -19.00 8.92
N LYS A 24 -2.03 -19.55 8.31
CA LYS A 24 -2.49 -19.11 6.98
C LYS A 24 -2.81 -17.62 6.89
N HIS A 25 -3.29 -17.00 7.98
CA HIS A 25 -3.67 -15.58 8.01
C HIS A 25 -2.50 -14.66 8.39
N ARG A 26 -1.29 -15.18 8.68
CA ARG A 26 -0.15 -14.35 9.11
C ARG A 26 0.24 -13.28 8.08
N ILE A 27 -0.01 -13.53 6.79
CA ILE A 27 0.22 -12.52 5.76
C ILE A 27 -0.61 -11.25 5.99
N PHE A 28 -1.86 -11.38 6.44
CA PHE A 28 -2.73 -10.23 6.72
C PHE A 28 -2.27 -9.48 7.96
N GLU A 29 -1.89 -10.20 9.01
CA GLU A 29 -1.30 -9.62 10.21
C GLU A 29 0.00 -8.84 9.89
N TYR A 30 0.88 -9.43 9.08
CA TYR A 30 2.08 -8.76 8.61
C TYR A 30 1.77 -7.47 7.85
N LEU A 31 0.84 -7.52 6.89
CA LEU A 31 0.45 -6.36 6.07
C LEU A 31 -0.14 -5.22 6.92
N GLU A 32 -1.00 -5.53 7.89
CA GLU A 32 -1.51 -4.53 8.82
C GLU A 32 -0.40 -3.96 9.72
N ASN A 33 0.53 -4.78 10.19
CA ASN A 33 1.63 -4.34 11.06
C ASN A 33 2.59 -3.38 10.36
N ILE A 34 2.77 -3.52 9.04
CA ILE A 34 3.55 -2.57 8.22
C ILE A 34 2.70 -1.42 7.67
N LEU A 35 1.49 -1.21 8.22
CA LEU A 35 0.58 -0.13 7.85
C LEU A 35 0.19 -0.13 6.36
N MET A 36 -0.02 -1.31 5.80
CA MET A 36 -0.61 -1.46 4.46
C MET A 36 -2.14 -1.50 4.57
N PHE A 37 -2.80 -1.00 3.53
CA PHE A 37 -4.25 -0.89 3.46
C PHE A 37 -4.79 -1.69 2.28
N ASN A 38 -5.82 -2.49 2.54
CA ASN A 38 -6.54 -3.21 1.49
C ASN A 38 -7.44 -2.22 0.72
N THR A 39 -7.16 -2.02 -0.56
CA THR A 39 -7.83 -1.00 -1.37
C THR A 39 -9.32 -1.26 -1.55
N THR A 40 -9.75 -2.52 -1.58
CA THR A 40 -11.18 -2.84 -1.70
C THR A 40 -11.96 -2.44 -0.45
N ASN A 41 -11.37 -2.64 0.74
CA ASN A 41 -12.00 -2.27 2.00
C ASN A 41 -11.93 -0.75 2.28
N LEU A 42 -11.05 -0.02 1.59
CA LEU A 42 -11.02 1.45 1.66
C LEU A 42 -12.16 2.10 0.85
N LEU A 43 -12.53 1.51 -0.28
CA LEU A 43 -13.50 2.11 -1.21
C LEU A 43 -14.93 1.59 -1.02
N PHE A 44 -15.09 0.39 -0.45
CA PHE A 44 -16.38 -0.26 -0.36
C PHE A 44 -16.60 -0.78 1.05
N ASP A 45 -17.84 -0.64 1.53
CA ASP A 45 -18.31 -1.30 2.74
C ASP A 45 -18.58 -2.78 2.45
N ILE A 46 -17.55 -3.60 2.68
CA ILE A 46 -17.58 -5.03 2.41
C ILE A 46 -18.18 -5.76 3.62
N SER A 47 -19.21 -6.54 3.35
CA SER A 47 -19.84 -7.43 4.32
C SER A 47 -20.03 -8.83 3.72
N GLU A 48 -20.54 -9.77 4.52
CA GLU A 48 -20.90 -11.10 4.02
C GLU A 48 -21.99 -11.05 2.94
N THR A 49 -22.91 -10.09 3.04
CA THR A 49 -24.00 -9.89 2.07
C THR A 49 -23.62 -8.99 0.90
N ASN A 50 -22.53 -8.23 1.02
CA ASN A 50 -22.02 -7.32 0.00
C ASN A 50 -20.53 -7.58 -0.28
N SER A 51 -20.21 -8.83 -0.62
CA SER A 51 -18.84 -9.21 -0.95
C SER A 51 -18.52 -8.99 -2.42
N ARG A 52 -17.33 -8.43 -2.67
CA ARG A 52 -16.78 -8.26 -4.01
C ARG A 52 -15.90 -9.45 -4.35
N TYR A 53 -16.54 -10.55 -4.76
CA TYR A 53 -15.87 -11.79 -5.10
C TYR A 53 -14.96 -11.62 -6.32
N THR A 54 -13.80 -12.27 -6.28
CA THR A 54 -12.79 -12.22 -7.34
C THR A 54 -12.63 -13.58 -8.00
N PHE A 55 -12.99 -14.66 -7.33
CA PHE A 55 -12.93 -16.03 -7.86
C PHE A 55 -14.33 -16.62 -7.96
N HIS A 56 -14.59 -17.36 -9.04
CA HIS A 56 -15.82 -18.10 -9.27
C HIS A 56 -15.52 -19.53 -9.71
N GLY A 57 -15.57 -20.46 -8.75
CA GLY A 57 -15.39 -21.88 -8.99
C GLY A 57 -16.70 -22.59 -9.33
N ASN A 58 -16.63 -23.53 -10.27
CA ASN A 58 -17.69 -24.48 -10.57
C ASN A 58 -17.28 -25.88 -10.07
N GLY A 59 -17.46 -26.15 -8.78
CA GLY A 59 -17.25 -27.46 -8.19
C GLY A 59 -18.58 -28.18 -7.92
N ASN A 60 -18.65 -29.50 -8.16
CA ASN A 60 -19.71 -30.44 -7.74
C ASN A 60 -21.11 -29.81 -7.56
N ASN A 61 -21.67 -29.24 -8.63
CA ASN A 61 -23.02 -28.63 -8.68
C ASN A 61 -23.29 -27.45 -7.73
N LYS A 62 -22.26 -26.80 -7.17
CA LYS A 62 -22.39 -25.54 -6.41
C LYS A 62 -21.42 -24.50 -6.93
N ALA A 63 -21.97 -23.40 -7.46
CA ALA A 63 -21.19 -22.21 -7.74
C ALA A 63 -20.61 -21.67 -6.43
N THR A 64 -19.28 -21.54 -6.37
CA THR A 64 -18.59 -21.01 -5.19
C THR A 64 -17.93 -19.69 -5.58
N SER A 65 -18.30 -18.61 -4.89
CA SER A 65 -17.72 -17.28 -5.14
C SER A 65 -16.87 -16.89 -3.94
N LEU A 66 -15.60 -16.56 -4.19
CA LEU A 66 -14.63 -16.26 -3.14
C LEU A 66 -13.92 -14.93 -3.40
N LYS A 67 -13.60 -14.21 -2.32
CA LYS A 67 -12.71 -13.04 -2.35
C LYS A 67 -11.35 -13.52 -1.85
N ILE A 68 -10.44 -13.75 -2.78
CA ILE A 68 -9.09 -14.29 -2.51
C ILE A 68 -7.98 -13.47 -3.18
N ASP A 69 -8.33 -12.60 -4.12
CA ASP A 69 -7.42 -11.64 -4.73
C ASP A 69 -7.49 -10.31 -3.99
N TYR A 70 -6.33 -9.69 -3.76
CA TYR A 70 -6.23 -8.42 -3.04
C TYR A 70 -5.16 -7.50 -3.63
N ILE A 71 -5.44 -6.20 -3.57
CA ILE A 71 -4.43 -5.16 -3.73
C ILE A 71 -4.28 -4.45 -2.39
N TRP A 72 -3.05 -4.45 -1.89
CA TRP A 72 -2.65 -3.75 -0.68
C TRP A 72 -1.75 -2.59 -1.08
N THR A 73 -1.88 -1.47 -0.39
CA THR A 73 -1.18 -0.23 -0.72
C THR A 73 -0.68 0.47 0.53
N SER A 74 0.40 1.24 0.41
CA SER A 74 0.87 2.10 1.49
C SER A 74 -0.09 3.27 1.72
N HIS A 75 0.02 3.91 2.88
CA HIS A 75 -0.79 5.09 3.24
C HIS A 75 -0.76 6.17 2.15
N PHE A 76 0.42 6.54 1.64
CA PHE A 76 0.56 7.58 0.63
C PHE A 76 -0.24 7.29 -0.64
N LEU A 77 -0.15 6.07 -1.15
CA LEU A 77 -0.88 5.66 -2.35
C LEU A 77 -2.38 5.44 -2.07
N ALA A 78 -2.75 5.05 -0.85
CA ALA A 78 -4.15 4.94 -0.44
C ALA A 78 -4.89 6.28 -0.58
N LEU A 79 -4.24 7.38 -0.21
CA LEU A 79 -4.81 8.73 -0.35
C LEU A 79 -5.09 9.12 -1.80
N GLN A 80 -4.39 8.51 -2.75
CA GLN A 80 -4.53 8.79 -4.18
C GLN A 80 -5.47 7.82 -4.88
N LEU A 81 -6.04 6.85 -4.16
CA LEU A 81 -6.95 5.86 -4.71
C LEU A 81 -8.28 6.53 -5.08
N ASN A 82 -8.56 6.59 -6.38
CA ASN A 82 -9.75 7.23 -6.93
C ASN A 82 -10.91 6.24 -7.07
N ASN A 83 -10.63 5.06 -7.64
CA ASN A 83 -11.66 4.08 -7.95
C ASN A 83 -11.09 2.66 -8.02
N GLN A 84 -11.95 1.67 -7.91
CA GLN A 84 -11.63 0.27 -8.16
C GLN A 84 -12.74 -0.42 -8.94
N LYS A 85 -12.37 -1.28 -9.90
CA LYS A 85 -13.30 -2.11 -10.66
C LYS A 85 -12.85 -3.57 -10.65
N LEU A 86 -13.84 -4.47 -10.74
CA LEU A 86 -13.61 -5.86 -11.07
C LEU A 86 -13.81 -6.02 -12.57
N TYR A 87 -12.84 -6.62 -13.24
CA TYR A 87 -12.83 -6.76 -14.70
C TYR A 87 -12.65 -8.22 -15.09
N ARG A 88 -13.52 -8.72 -15.97
CA ARG A 88 -13.34 -10.02 -16.60
C ARG A 88 -12.61 -9.80 -17.93
N PRO A 89 -11.39 -10.30 -18.10
CA PRO A 89 -10.73 -10.27 -19.41
C PRO A 89 -11.50 -11.15 -20.40
N ASN A 90 -11.76 -10.64 -21.59
CA ASN A 90 -12.52 -11.36 -22.62
C ASN A 90 -11.71 -12.49 -23.26
N ASP A 91 -10.41 -12.26 -23.45
CA ASP A 91 -9.53 -13.15 -24.22
C ASP A 91 -8.73 -14.13 -23.36
N ILE A 92 -9.01 -14.16 -22.05
CA ILE A 92 -8.32 -15.04 -21.09
C ILE A 92 -9.36 -15.92 -20.40
N LYS A 93 -9.21 -17.23 -20.56
CA LYS A 93 -10.03 -18.20 -19.83
C LYS A 93 -9.51 -18.31 -18.40
N THR A 94 -10.23 -17.69 -17.47
CA THR A 94 -9.92 -17.72 -16.03
C THR A 94 -11.21 -17.74 -15.22
N ASP A 95 -11.15 -18.40 -14.06
CA ASP A 95 -12.15 -18.37 -13.01
C ASP A 95 -12.00 -17.15 -12.08
N HIS A 96 -10.97 -16.32 -12.29
CA HIS A 96 -10.74 -15.08 -11.57
C HIS A 96 -11.18 -13.82 -12.34
N LEU A 97 -11.59 -12.79 -11.60
CA LEU A 97 -11.79 -11.42 -12.03
C LEU A 97 -10.56 -10.61 -11.63
N MET A 98 -10.09 -9.75 -12.53
CA MET A 98 -9.00 -8.82 -12.25
C MET A 98 -9.48 -7.68 -11.36
N ILE A 99 -8.69 -7.33 -10.35
CA ILE A 99 -8.88 -6.10 -9.58
C ILE A 99 -8.09 -4.98 -10.26
N LEU A 100 -8.79 -3.93 -10.65
CA LEU A 100 -8.20 -2.73 -11.25
C LEU A 100 -8.36 -1.55 -10.31
N ASN A 101 -7.26 -1.02 -9.80
CA ASN A 101 -7.24 0.23 -9.03
C ASN A 101 -6.85 1.40 -9.94
N GLN A 102 -7.55 2.52 -9.80
CA GLN A 102 -7.25 3.77 -10.47
C GLN A 102 -6.76 4.78 -9.44
N PHE A 103 -5.64 5.43 -9.73
CA PHE A 103 -5.02 6.42 -8.84
C PHE A 103 -4.93 7.79 -9.52
N PHE A 104 -4.99 8.86 -8.73
CA PHE A 104 -4.64 10.20 -9.20
C PHE A 104 -3.13 10.29 -9.41
N ALA A 105 -2.72 10.15 -10.68
CA ALA A 105 -1.31 10.15 -11.03
C ALA A 105 -0.61 11.47 -10.67
N GLN A 106 -1.31 12.60 -10.74
CA GLN A 106 -0.71 13.93 -10.55
C GLN A 106 -0.07 14.08 -9.16
N GLU A 107 -0.67 13.52 -8.12
CA GLU A 107 -0.13 13.55 -6.76
C GLU A 107 1.00 12.53 -6.53
N ILE A 108 1.09 11.51 -7.39
CA ILE A 108 2.12 10.46 -7.32
C ILE A 108 3.37 10.85 -8.11
N VAL A 109 3.20 11.32 -9.35
CA VAL A 109 4.29 11.66 -10.29
C VAL A 109 4.51 13.16 -10.48
N GLY A 110 3.57 14.02 -10.06
CA GLY A 110 3.70 15.49 -10.11
C GLY A 110 4.70 16.05 -9.09
N LEU A 111 5.28 15.20 -8.26
CA LEU A 111 6.42 15.50 -7.40
C LEU A 111 7.71 15.84 -8.18
N LYS A 112 7.68 16.01 -9.51
CA LYS A 112 8.82 16.46 -10.32
C LYS A 112 9.48 17.72 -9.78
N GLN A 113 8.73 18.66 -9.19
CA GLN A 113 9.30 19.83 -8.53
C GLN A 113 10.06 19.45 -7.25
N LEU A 114 9.52 18.57 -6.42
CA LEU A 114 10.20 18.01 -5.23
C LEU A 114 11.42 17.17 -5.62
N ALA A 115 11.33 16.38 -6.68
CA ALA A 115 12.45 15.61 -7.24
C ALA A 115 13.52 16.55 -7.82
N LYS A 116 13.15 17.61 -8.54
CA LYS A 116 14.06 18.68 -8.97
C LYS A 116 14.71 19.37 -7.77
N LEU A 117 13.97 19.67 -6.70
CA LEU A 117 14.51 20.28 -5.48
C LEU A 117 15.51 19.35 -4.76
N LYS A 118 15.25 18.04 -4.70
CA LYS A 118 16.19 17.04 -4.18
C LYS A 118 17.42 16.86 -5.10
N GLN A 119 17.20 16.84 -6.41
CA GLN A 119 18.24 16.74 -7.43
C GLN A 119 19.11 17.99 -7.47
N GLN A 120 18.53 19.15 -7.18
CA GLN A 120 19.24 20.42 -7.09
C GLN A 120 20.29 20.46 -6.00
N ARG A 121 20.43 19.41 -5.16
CA ARG A 121 21.54 19.18 -4.21
C ARG A 121 22.12 20.53 -3.82
N ARG A 122 21.36 21.36 -3.09
CA ARG A 122 21.95 22.60 -2.56
C ARG A 122 23.01 22.12 -1.59
N TRP A 123 24.24 22.06 -2.06
CA TRP A 123 25.40 21.87 -1.22
C TRP A 123 25.38 23.09 -0.31
N LYS A 124 24.90 22.91 0.93
CA LYS A 124 25.15 23.90 1.96
C LYS A 124 26.64 23.76 2.24
N MET A 125 27.44 24.66 1.70
CA MET A 125 28.81 24.81 2.16
C MET A 125 28.69 25.27 3.62
N ILE A 126 28.97 24.37 4.55
CA ILE A 126 28.83 24.65 5.99
C ILE A 126 30.03 25.47 6.46
N TYR A 127 31.21 25.20 5.88
CA TYR A 127 32.45 25.93 6.12
C TYR A 127 33.24 26.05 4.81
N ALA A 128 33.65 27.27 4.48
CA ALA A 128 34.62 27.57 3.42
C ALA A 128 35.98 27.78 4.10
N TYR A 129 36.76 26.71 4.30
CA TYR A 129 37.96 26.75 5.13
C TYR A 129 39.00 27.80 4.69
N ASP A 130 39.09 28.04 3.38
CA ASP A 130 39.99 29.04 2.79
C ASP A 130 39.55 30.50 3.05
N GLU A 131 38.29 30.69 3.44
CA GLU A 131 37.66 32.00 3.69
C GLU A 131 37.33 32.22 5.18
N MET A 132 37.61 31.24 6.05
CA MET A 132 37.35 31.35 7.48
C MET A 132 38.35 32.29 8.16
N THR A 133 37.83 33.24 8.93
CA THR A 133 38.64 34.09 9.80
C THR A 133 38.93 33.39 11.14
N ASP A 134 39.91 33.88 11.90
CA ASP A 134 40.24 33.33 13.23
C ASP A 134 39.05 33.34 14.19
N GLU A 135 38.13 34.30 14.02
CA GLU A 135 36.92 34.45 14.82
C GLU A 135 35.86 33.37 14.47
N ASP A 136 35.76 33.00 13.20
CA ASP A 136 34.94 31.88 12.73
C ASP A 136 35.45 30.54 13.25
N TRP A 137 36.77 30.37 13.32
CA TRP A 137 37.42 29.19 13.89
C TRP A 137 37.18 29.06 15.40
N LEU A 138 37.18 30.18 16.12
CA LEU A 138 36.88 30.21 17.54
C LEU A 138 35.42 29.79 17.81
N THR A 139 34.51 30.28 16.99
CA THR A 139 33.08 29.95 17.07
C THR A 139 32.84 28.46 16.79
N TYR A 140 33.45 27.91 15.73
CA TYR A 140 33.38 26.48 15.42
C TYR A 140 33.86 25.59 16.57
N LYS A 141 34.98 25.95 17.20
CA LYS A 141 35.54 25.19 18.33
C LYS A 141 34.58 25.17 19.51
N ASN A 142 33.93 26.30 19.80
CA ASN A 142 32.99 26.42 20.92
C ASN A 142 31.67 25.66 20.67
N GLU A 143 31.23 25.51 19.42
CA GLU A 143 29.99 24.77 19.08
C GLU A 143 30.18 23.25 19.00
N THR A 144 31.42 22.77 18.87
CA THR A 144 31.75 21.35 18.68
C THR A 144 32.39 20.67 19.90
N THR A 145 32.55 21.41 21.01
CA THR A 145 33.06 20.90 22.30
C THR A 145 31.93 20.83 23.32
#